data_AF-A0AAJ2LQX7-F1
#
_entry.id   AF-A0AAJ2LQX7-F1
#
_cell.length_a   1.000
_cell.length_b   1.000
_cell.length_c   1.000
_cell.angle_alpha   90.00
_cell.angle_beta   90.00
_cell.angle_gamma   90.00
#
_symmetry.space_group_name_H-M   'P 1'
#
loop_
_entity.id
_entity.type
_entity.pdbx_description
1 polymer ?
#
loop_
_entity_poly.entity_id
_entity_poly.type
_entity_poly.pdbx_seq_one_letter_code
_entity_poly.pdbx_strand_id
1 'polypeptide(L)'
;QSIIRKKLNFDGVLFSDDLTMQAACVVGGADARIKAALNAGCDMGLVCNNRAAALDALAALQDMPLPNQQRLEKMRGTIPNSVLTADSGEISLGEAWNLAKTNIEPLFA
;
A
#
# COMPACT_ATOMS: atom_id res chain seq x y z
N GLN A 1 -12.01 12.35 6.09
CA GLN A 1 -12.05 13.19 4.87
C GLN A 1 -11.88 14.70 5.11
N SER A 2 -12.46 15.31 6.15
CA SER A 2 -12.44 16.78 6.35
C SER A 2 -11.05 17.40 6.48
N ILE A 3 -10.13 16.76 7.21
CA ILE A 3 -8.79 17.32 7.44
C ILE A 3 -7.88 16.98 6.26
N ILE A 4 -7.57 15.70 6.06
CA ILE A 4 -6.54 15.28 5.09
C ILE A 4 -6.89 15.63 3.64
N ARG A 5 -8.15 15.43 3.21
CA ARG A 5 -8.55 15.79 1.84
C ARG A 5 -8.90 17.25 1.69
N LYS A 6 -9.65 17.87 2.61
CA LYS A 6 -10.12 19.25 2.43
C LYS A 6 -9.15 20.32 2.96
N LYS A 7 -8.61 20.15 4.17
CA LYS A 7 -7.69 21.15 4.77
C LYS A 7 -6.26 21.00 4.25
N LEU A 8 -5.77 19.78 4.13
CA LEU A 8 -4.40 19.50 3.70
C LEU A 8 -4.28 19.27 2.18
N ASN A 9 -5.42 19.18 1.47
CA ASN A 9 -5.49 18.97 0.03
C ASN A 9 -4.66 17.76 -0.47
N PHE A 10 -4.56 16.71 0.36
CA PHE A 10 -3.83 15.51 -0.01
C PHE A 10 -4.64 14.68 -1.00
N ASP A 11 -4.08 14.42 -2.19
CA ASP A 11 -4.69 13.62 -3.26
C ASP A 11 -3.89 12.35 -3.62
N GLY A 12 -3.06 11.87 -2.69
CA GLY A 12 -2.41 10.57 -2.80
C GLY A 12 -3.28 9.43 -2.25
N VAL A 13 -2.73 8.22 -2.22
CA VAL A 13 -3.41 7.04 -1.66
C VAL A 13 -3.49 7.13 -0.14
N LEU A 14 -4.64 6.78 0.42
CA LEU A 14 -4.80 6.54 1.85
C LEU A 14 -4.94 5.04 2.10
N PHE A 15 -3.99 4.48 2.85
CA PHE A 15 -4.07 3.10 3.34
C PHE A 15 -4.82 3.05 4.67
N SER A 16 -5.51 1.95 4.93
CA SER A 16 -5.92 1.61 6.28
C SER A 16 -4.73 1.14 7.12
N ASP A 17 -4.91 1.11 8.44
CA ASP A 17 -4.08 0.28 9.30
C ASP A 17 -4.34 -1.23 9.03
N ASP A 18 -3.53 -2.11 9.60
CA ASP A 18 -3.71 -3.56 9.48
C ASP A 18 -5.03 -4.00 10.14
N LEU A 19 -5.96 -4.47 9.31
CA LEU A 19 -7.29 -4.90 9.72
C LEU A 19 -7.30 -6.28 10.38
N THR A 20 -6.14 -6.92 10.53
CA THR A 20 -5.98 -8.16 11.31
C THR A 20 -5.68 -7.91 12.79
N MET A 21 -5.37 -6.67 13.17
CA MET A 21 -4.99 -6.34 14.53
C MET A 21 -6.10 -6.69 15.55
N GLN A 22 -5.78 -7.59 16.48
CA GLN A 22 -6.71 -8.13 17.49
C GLN A 22 -7.28 -7.07 18.45
N ALA A 23 -6.64 -5.91 18.57
CA ALA A 23 -7.19 -4.77 19.33
C ALA A 23 -8.50 -4.22 18.71
N ALA A 24 -8.77 -4.50 17.43
CA ALA A 24 -10.00 -4.15 16.74
C ALA A 24 -11.09 -5.26 16.79
N CYS A 25 -10.92 -6.31 17.62
CA CYS A 25 -11.97 -7.31 17.88
C CYS A 25 -13.20 -6.74 18.63
N VAL A 26 -13.21 -5.44 18.95
CA VAL A 26 -14.28 -4.81 19.72
C VAL A 26 -15.55 -4.58 18.89
N VAL A 27 -15.47 -4.50 17.55
CA VAL A 27 -16.66 -4.43 16.67
C VAL A 27 -16.41 -5.11 15.30
N GLY A 28 -16.98 -6.30 15.10
CA GLY A 28 -17.13 -6.93 13.79
C GLY A 28 -15.90 -7.68 13.22
N GLY A 29 -16.15 -8.47 12.17
CA GLY A 29 -15.12 -9.23 11.45
C GLY A 29 -14.32 -8.38 10.45
N ALA A 30 -13.44 -9.03 9.69
CA ALA A 30 -12.63 -8.37 8.67
C ALA A 30 -13.48 -7.67 7.59
N ASP A 31 -14.67 -8.20 7.32
CA ASP A 31 -15.72 -7.65 6.46
C ASP A 31 -16.23 -6.27 6.92
N ALA A 32 -16.51 -6.12 8.21
CA ALA A 32 -16.98 -4.87 8.78
C ALA A 32 -15.85 -3.84 8.83
N ARG A 33 -14.64 -4.29 9.19
CA ARG A 33 -13.45 -3.44 9.30
C ARG A 33 -13.03 -2.87 7.94
N ILE A 34 -13.04 -3.66 6.87
CA ILE A 34 -12.71 -3.17 5.52
C ILE A 34 -13.74 -2.14 5.03
N LYS A 35 -15.04 -2.40 5.25
CA LYS A 35 -16.12 -1.46 4.90
C LYS A 35 -15.96 -0.14 5.66
N ALA A 36 -15.68 -0.21 6.96
CA ALA A 36 -15.44 0.97 7.79
C ALA A 36 -14.24 1.79 7.29
N ALA A 37 -13.13 1.14 6.95
CA ALA A 37 -11.94 1.81 6.43
C ALA A 37 -12.20 2.54 5.10
N LEU A 38 -12.87 1.87 4.16
CA LEU A 38 -13.22 2.49 2.86
C LEU A 38 -14.26 3.61 3.02
N ASN A 39 -15.25 3.45 3.89
CA ASN A 39 -16.24 4.51 4.17
C ASN A 39 -15.62 5.73 4.87
N ALA A 40 -14.60 5.53 5.71
CA ALA A 40 -13.78 6.64 6.24
C ALA A 40 -12.98 7.36 5.15
N GLY A 41 -12.86 6.72 3.98
CA GLY A 41 -12.27 7.20 2.74
C GLY A 41 -10.79 6.83 2.57
N CYS A 42 -10.40 5.65 3.08
CA CYS A 42 -9.22 4.95 2.61
C CYS A 42 -9.43 4.48 1.16
N ASP A 43 -8.36 4.43 0.37
CA ASP A 43 -8.38 3.91 -1.00
C ASP A 43 -7.92 2.43 -1.05
N MET A 44 -7.22 1.93 -0.02
CA MET A 44 -6.81 0.52 0.07
C MET A 44 -6.81 0.05 1.53
N GLY A 45 -7.41 -1.12 1.79
CA GLY A 45 -7.35 -1.76 3.09
C GLY A 45 -6.25 -2.83 3.16
N LEU A 46 -5.55 -2.88 4.30
CA LEU A 46 -4.47 -3.83 4.53
C LEU A 46 -4.94 -4.98 5.41
N VAL A 47 -4.77 -6.22 4.94
CA VAL A 47 -5.05 -7.44 5.71
C VAL A 47 -3.80 -8.30 5.67
N CYS A 48 -2.96 -8.20 6.70
CA CYS A 48 -1.64 -8.82 6.71
C CYS A 48 -1.63 -10.12 7.52
N ASN A 49 -0.83 -11.11 7.13
CA ASN A 49 -0.57 -12.32 7.93
C ASN A 49 -1.81 -13.20 8.29
N ASN A 50 -2.99 -12.95 7.71
CA ASN A 50 -4.20 -13.77 7.92
C ASN A 50 -4.99 -13.95 6.61
N ARG A 51 -4.84 -15.12 5.99
CA ARG A 51 -5.51 -15.42 4.71
C ARG A 51 -7.03 -15.52 4.84
N ALA A 52 -7.54 -16.11 5.91
CA ALA A 52 -8.98 -16.27 6.09
C ALA A 52 -9.67 -14.90 6.19
N ALA A 53 -9.12 -14.00 7.01
CA ALA A 53 -9.59 -12.62 7.10
C ALA A 53 -9.53 -11.86 5.77
N ALA A 54 -8.49 -12.11 4.95
CA ALA A 54 -8.36 -11.48 3.64
C ALA A 54 -9.45 -11.96 2.66
N LEU A 55 -9.82 -13.24 2.72
CA LEU A 55 -10.93 -13.78 1.93
C LEU A 55 -12.28 -13.20 2.37
N ASP A 56 -12.51 -13.07 3.68
CA ASP A 56 -13.73 -12.46 4.23
C ASP A 56 -13.86 -10.99 3.81
N ALA A 57 -12.75 -10.24 3.91
CA ALA A 57 -12.71 -8.86 3.45
C ALA A 57 -12.97 -8.76 1.93
N LEU A 58 -12.36 -9.64 1.12
CA LEU A 58 -12.58 -9.66 -0.34
C LEU A 58 -14.05 -9.95 -0.69
N ALA A 59 -14.67 -10.92 -0.03
CA ALA A 59 -16.09 -11.21 -0.22
C ALA A 59 -16.96 -9.99 0.13
N ALA A 60 -16.63 -9.28 1.21
CA ALA A 60 -17.36 -8.10 1.64
C ALA A 60 -17.24 -6.90 0.68
N LEU A 61 -16.21 -6.87 -0.16
CA LEU A 61 -15.95 -5.80 -1.13
C LEU A 61 -16.69 -5.96 -2.45
N GLN A 62 -17.24 -7.14 -2.76
CA GLN A 62 -17.88 -7.42 -4.06
C GLN A 62 -19.03 -6.46 -4.38
N ASP A 63 -19.74 -5.98 -3.35
CA ASP A 63 -20.88 -5.06 -3.49
C ASP A 63 -20.49 -3.58 -3.27
N MET A 64 -19.21 -3.27 -3.06
CA MET A 64 -18.76 -1.90 -2.82
C MET A 64 -18.29 -1.21 -4.10
N PRO A 65 -18.48 0.12 -4.23
CA PRO A 65 -17.87 0.87 -5.30
C PRO A 65 -16.35 0.81 -5.18
N LEU A 66 -15.69 0.75 -6.34
CA LEU A 66 -14.23 0.84 -6.38
C LEU A 66 -13.76 2.21 -5.85
N PRO A 67 -12.67 2.24 -5.07
CA PRO A 67 -12.03 3.50 -4.68
C PRO A 67 -11.42 4.20 -5.91
N ASN A 68 -10.91 5.42 -5.72
CA ASN A 68 -10.34 6.18 -6.83
C ASN A 68 -9.08 5.49 -7.40
N GLN A 69 -9.25 4.83 -8.54
CA GLN A 69 -8.20 4.07 -9.21
C GLN A 69 -7.04 4.95 -9.70
N GLN A 70 -7.29 6.24 -9.99
CA GLN A 70 -6.22 7.16 -10.41
C GLN A 70 -5.20 7.38 -9.31
N ARG A 71 -5.61 7.31 -8.03
CA ARG A 71 -4.67 7.41 -6.91
C ARG A 71 -3.81 6.17 -6.81
N LEU A 72 -4.41 4.99 -6.98
CA LEU A 72 -3.69 3.72 -6.94
C LEU A 72 -2.67 3.61 -8.09
N GLU A 73 -3.01 4.09 -9.29
CA GLU A 73 -2.06 4.10 -10.41
C GLU A 73 -0.81 4.97 -10.13
N LYS A 74 -0.93 6.03 -9.31
CA LYS A 74 0.25 6.83 -8.89
C LYS A 74 1.24 6.02 -8.04
N MET A 75 0.81 4.90 -7.44
CA MET A 75 1.69 4.00 -6.67
C MET A 75 2.45 3.00 -7.55
N ARG A 76 2.17 2.94 -8.86
CA ARG A 76 2.89 2.08 -9.78
C ARG A 76 4.34 2.54 -9.88
N GLY A 77 5.27 1.64 -9.55
CA GLY A 77 6.70 1.90 -9.68
C GLY A 77 7.09 2.19 -11.14
N THR A 78 7.80 3.30 -11.36
CA THR A 78 8.40 3.62 -12.65
C THR A 78 9.86 3.20 -12.63
N ILE A 79 10.13 1.98 -13.11
CA ILE A 79 11.48 1.42 -13.16
C ILE A 79 12.00 1.59 -14.58
N PRO A 80 13.13 2.30 -14.81
CA PRO A 80 13.70 2.43 -16.14
C PRO A 80 14.11 1.08 -16.71
N ASN A 81 13.79 0.81 -17.97
CA ASN A 81 14.19 -0.44 -18.64
C ASN A 81 15.71 -0.63 -18.68
N SER A 82 16.49 0.45 -18.63
CA SER A 82 17.96 0.41 -18.56
C SER A 82 18.50 -0.26 -17.29
N VAL A 83 17.68 -0.36 -16.23
CA VAL A 83 18.00 -1.02 -14.97
C VAL A 83 17.68 -2.51 -15.02
N LEU A 84 16.72 -2.89 -15.86
CA LEU A 84 16.24 -4.26 -16.00
C LEU A 84 16.95 -4.90 -17.21
N THR A 85 18.21 -5.33 -17.06
CA THR A 85 18.81 -6.19 -18.08
C THR A 85 18.14 -7.56 -17.99
N ALA A 86 17.18 -7.78 -18.88
CA ALA A 86 16.20 -8.86 -18.80
C ALA A 86 16.78 -10.29 -18.83
N ASP A 87 18.08 -10.45 -19.14
CA ASP A 87 18.64 -11.76 -19.50
C ASP A 87 19.72 -12.30 -18.54
N SER A 88 20.31 -11.46 -17.67
CA SER A 88 21.41 -11.88 -16.78
C SER A 88 21.04 -11.94 -15.29
N GLY A 89 19.88 -11.39 -14.90
CA GLY A 89 19.50 -11.24 -13.49
C GLY A 89 20.34 -10.22 -12.72
N GLU A 90 21.31 -9.57 -13.36
CA GLU A 90 22.11 -8.51 -12.76
C GLU A 90 21.41 -7.16 -12.90
N ILE A 91 21.10 -6.52 -11.78
CA ILE A 91 20.56 -5.16 -11.78
C ILE A 91 21.75 -4.20 -11.77
N SER A 92 22.02 -3.54 -12.91
CA SER A 92 23.02 -2.48 -12.99
C SER A 92 22.36 -1.11 -12.82
N LEU A 93 22.62 -0.47 -11.68
CA LEU A 93 22.00 0.82 -11.29
C LEU A 93 22.92 2.03 -11.56
N GLY A 94 24.07 1.80 -12.22
CA GLY A 94 25.03 2.84 -12.59
C GLY A 94 25.93 3.34 -11.45
N GLU A 95 26.83 4.25 -11.78
CA GLU A 95 27.85 4.78 -10.85
C GLU A 95 27.24 5.54 -9.67
N ALA A 96 26.16 6.30 -9.90
CA ALA A 96 25.46 7.04 -8.85
C ALA A 96 24.92 6.11 -7.75
N TRP A 97 24.44 4.92 -8.12
CA TRP A 97 24.01 3.92 -7.16
C TRP A 97 25.18 3.35 -6.36
N ASN A 98 26.28 2.98 -7.02
CA ASN A 98 27.47 2.45 -6.34
C ASN A 98 28.02 3.44 -5.31
N LEU A 99 28.08 4.74 -5.66
CA LEU A 99 28.49 5.78 -4.74
C LEU A 99 27.54 5.92 -3.55
N ALA A 100 26.23 5.94 -3.79
CA ALA A 100 25.24 5.98 -2.72
C ALA A 100 25.35 4.76 -1.80
N LYS A 101 25.53 3.57 -2.37
CA LYS A 101 25.71 2.31 -1.65
C LYS A 101 26.92 2.37 -0.72
N THR A 102 28.09 2.77 -1.23
CA THR A 102 29.32 2.91 -0.41
C THR A 102 29.15 3.90 0.75
N ASN A 103 28.34 4.95 0.58
CA ASN A 103 28.09 5.93 1.63
C ASN A 103 27.07 5.45 2.68
N ILE A 104 26.10 4.62 2.28
CA ILE A 104 24.96 4.23 3.11
C ILE A 104 25.23 2.91 3.86
N GLU A 105 25.86 1.92 3.22
CA GLU A 105 26.10 0.60 3.84
C GLU A 105 26.84 0.67 5.18
N PRO A 106 27.90 1.50 5.35
CA PRO A 106 28.59 1.59 6.63
C PRO A 106 27.74 2.16 7.77
N LEU A 107 26.60 2.82 7.49
CA LEU A 107 25.70 3.35 8.52
C LEU A 107 24.87 2.26 9.22
N PHE A 108 24.86 1.05 8.64
CA PHE A 108 24.09 -0.09 9.14
C PHE A 108 24.97 -1.25 9.63
N ALA A 109 26.30 -1.04 9.69
CA ALA A 109 27.28 -1.96 10.26
C ALA A 109 27.57 -1.61 11.73
#